data_AF-A0A1G7J8V6-F1
#
_entry.id   AF-A0A1G7J8V6-F1
#
_cell.length_a   1.000
_cell.length_b   1.000
_cell.length_c   1.000
_cell.angle_alpha   90.00
_cell.angle_beta   90.00
_cell.angle_gamma   90.00
#
_symmetry.space_group_name_H-M   'P 1'
#
loop_
_entity.id
_entity.type
_entity.pdbx_description
1 polymer ?
#
loop_
_entity_poly.entity_id
_entity_poly.type
_entity_poly.pdbx_seq_one_letter_code
_entity_poly.pdbx_strand_id
1 'polypeptide(L)'
;MKFERAYSAKVDKAKGLKCDQTIRLAGFYSSKDYPEKLRRIKYHDSETGRTLVFLTNNFELKAMEVAMLYKHRWFIETFFKWIK
;
A
#
# COMPACT_ATOMS: atom_id res chain seq x y z
N MET A 1 -13.74 -0.43 3.98
CA MET A 1 -12.77 -0.78 5.04
C MET A 1 -12.79 0.31 6.10
N LYS A 2 -13.24 0.02 7.32
CA LYS A 2 -13.17 0.95 8.45
C LYS A 2 -11.81 0.82 9.14
N PHE A 3 -11.11 1.93 9.30
CA PHE A 3 -9.83 1.98 9.98
C PHE A 3 -9.67 3.33 10.67
N GLU A 4 -8.85 3.35 11.70
CA GLU A 4 -8.45 4.56 12.40
C GLU A 4 -7.00 4.87 12.07
N ARG A 5 -6.72 6.13 11.74
CA ARG A 5 -5.37 6.58 11.44
C ARG A 5 -4.66 6.94 12.75
N ALA A 6 -3.61 6.20 13.07
CA ALA A 6 -2.75 6.48 14.22
C ALA A 6 -1.66 7.52 13.89
N TYR A 7 -1.06 7.44 12.71
CA TYR A 7 0.00 8.35 12.28
C TYR A 7 -0.01 8.58 10.76
N SER A 8 0.57 9.68 10.31
CA SER A 8 0.78 9.98 8.89
C SER A 8 2.20 10.49 8.69
N ALA A 9 3.02 9.71 8.01
CA ALA A 9 4.36 10.13 7.65
C ALA A 9 4.33 11.18 6.53
N LYS A 10 5.34 12.05 6.51
CA LYS A 10 5.56 12.98 5.41
C LYS A 10 6.02 12.18 4.18
N VAL A 11 5.36 12.40 3.05
CA VAL A 11 5.68 11.74 1.79
C VAL A 11 6.00 12.75 0.71
N ASP A 12 6.85 12.33 -0.22
CA ASP A 12 7.15 13.09 -1.42
C ASP A 12 6.05 12.88 -2.47
N LYS A 13 5.17 13.87 -2.59
CA LYS A 13 4.05 13.83 -3.54
C LYS A 13 4.49 13.96 -4.99
N ALA A 14 5.69 14.49 -5.25
CA ALA A 14 6.20 14.63 -6.62
C ALA A 14 6.46 13.25 -7.24
N LYS A 15 6.84 12.26 -6.42
CA LYS A 15 7.07 10.87 -6.83
C LYS A 15 5.79 10.02 -6.93
N GLY A 16 4.61 10.64 -6.90
CA GLY A 16 3.32 9.94 -6.97
C GLY A 16 2.81 9.38 -5.63
N LEU A 17 3.61 9.40 -4.55
CA LEU A 17 3.15 9.01 -3.22
C LEU A 17 2.13 10.01 -2.67
N LYS A 18 0.90 9.57 -2.42
CA LYS A 18 -0.18 10.39 -1.89
C LYS A 18 -0.23 10.37 -0.37
N CYS A 19 -0.02 9.21 0.24
CA CYS A 19 0.08 9.10 1.70
C CYS A 19 0.85 7.85 2.14
N ASP A 20 1.45 7.95 3.31
CA ASP A 20 2.00 6.84 4.07
C ASP A 20 1.50 6.96 5.52
N GLN A 21 0.66 6.02 5.95
CA GLN A 21 -0.11 6.13 7.17
C GLN A 21 -0.02 4.85 7.99
N THR A 22 0.17 5.00 9.30
CA THR A 22 -0.04 3.90 10.23
C THR A 22 -1.50 3.91 10.64
N ILE A 23 -2.20 2.80 10.41
CA ILE A 23 -3.62 2.61 10.69
C ILE A 23 -3.84 1.42 11.63
N ARG A 24 -5.00 1.38 12.28
CA ARG A 24 -5.54 0.20 12.92
C ARG A 24 -6.88 -0.14 12.29
N LEU A 25 -7.17 -1.42 12.13
CA LEU A 25 -8.47 -1.86 11.65
C LEU A 25 -9.53 -1.57 12.71
N ALA A 26 -10.66 -1.01 12.29
CA ALA A 26 -11.72 -0.58 13.20
C ALA A 26 -13.05 -1.32 12.95
N GLY A 27 -13.06 -2.31 12.06
CA GLY A 27 -14.21 -3.21 11.89
C GLY A 27 -14.17 -4.33 12.92
N PHE A 28 -15.34 -4.69 13.48
CA PHE A 28 -15.47 -5.64 14.60
C PHE A 28 -14.66 -6.94 14.45
N TYR A 29 -14.85 -7.66 13.33
CA TYR A 29 -14.09 -8.88 13.05
C TYR A 29 -12.63 -8.57 12.69
N SER A 30 -12.43 -7.61 11.78
CA SER A 30 -11.08 -7.26 11.29
C SER A 30 -10.12 -6.76 12.38
N SER A 31 -10.60 -6.05 13.40
CA SER A 31 -9.78 -5.59 14.52
C SER A 31 -9.46 -6.71 15.51
N LYS A 32 -10.30 -7.75 15.55
CA LYS A 32 -10.08 -8.93 16.39
C LYS A 32 -9.11 -9.89 15.72
N ASP A 33 -9.27 -10.12 14.42
CA ASP A 33 -8.41 -11.00 13.64
C ASP A 33 -7.02 -10.38 13.40
N TYR A 34 -6.95 -9.05 13.30
CA TYR A 34 -5.70 -8.32 13.18
C TYR A 34 -5.67 -7.07 14.09
N PRO A 35 -5.31 -7.25 15.37
CA PRO A 35 -5.28 -6.15 16.35
C PRO A 35 -4.07 -5.23 16.18
N GLU A 36 -3.06 -5.67 15.43
CA GLU A 36 -1.83 -4.92 15.25
C GLU A 36 -1.97 -3.72 14.29
N LYS A 37 -0.97 -2.83 14.34
CA LYS A 37 -0.90 -1.68 13.44
C LYS A 37 -0.56 -2.16 12.03
N LEU A 38 -1.27 -1.62 11.05
CA LEU A 38 -0.95 -1.77 9.63
C LEU A 38 -0.44 -0.47 9.06
N ARG A 39 0.35 -0.57 8.01
CA ARG A 39 0.77 0.56 7.20
C ARG A 39 -0.07 0.61 5.94
N ARG A 40 -0.66 1.75 5.68
CA ARG A 40 -1.42 2.07 4.47
C ARG A 40 -0.65 3.07 3.63
N ILE A 41 -0.31 2.66 2.42
CA ILE A 41 0.38 3.51 1.45
C ILE A 41 -0.56 3.75 0.27
N LYS A 42 -0.70 5.00 -0.16
CA LYS A 42 -1.43 5.36 -1.38
C LYS A 42 -0.43 5.90 -2.39
N TYR A 43 -0.40 5.29 -3.56
CA TYR A 43 0.45 5.67 -4.67
C TYR A 43 -0.40 5.95 -5.89
N HIS A 44 -0.08 7.01 -6.61
CA HIS A 44 -0.70 7.33 -7.89
C HIS A 44 0.30 7.07 -8.99
N ASP A 45 -0.02 6.11 -9.85
CA ASP A 45 0.78 5.77 -11.00
C ASP A 45 0.39 6.68 -12.16
N SER A 46 1.28 7.62 -12.52
CA SER A 46 1.03 8.56 -13.61
C SER A 46 0.98 7.90 -14.98
N GLU A 47 1.65 6.76 -15.16
CA GLU A 47 1.67 6.01 -16.42
C GLU A 47 0.32 5.38 -16.73
N THR A 48 -0.31 4.76 -15.74
CA THR A 48 -1.61 4.08 -15.91
C THR A 48 -2.80 4.95 -15.50
N GLY A 49 -2.55 6.09 -14.85
CA GLY A 49 -3.56 6.96 -14.25
C GLY A 49 -4.24 6.35 -13.00
N ARG A 50 -3.77 5.18 -12.54
CA ARG A 50 -4.43 4.42 -11.47
C ARG A 50 -3.90 4.83 -10.10
N THR A 51 -4.78 4.86 -9.12
CA THR A 51 -4.39 5.02 -7.72
C THR A 51 -4.39 3.66 -7.04
N LEU A 52 -3.23 3.24 -6.57
CA LEU A 52 -3.01 2.00 -5.85
C LEU A 52 -2.99 2.27 -4.36
N VAL A 53 -3.61 1.38 -3.59
CA VAL A 53 -3.60 1.42 -2.12
C VAL A 53 -3.01 0.11 -1.63
N PHE A 54 -1.90 0.20 -0.92
CA PHE A 54 -1.20 -0.93 -0.34
C PHE A 54 -1.44 -0.98 1.16
N LEU A 55 -1.64 -2.20 1.68
CA LEU A 55 -1.65 -2.49 3.10
C LEU A 55 -0.50 -3.44 3.38
N THR A 56 0.37 -3.08 4.32
CA THR A 56 1.53 -3.89 4.69
C THR A 56 1.77 -3.79 6.19
N ASN A 57 2.28 -4.86 6.78
CA ASN A 57 2.83 -4.88 8.13
C ASN A 57 4.32 -4.48 8.15
N ASN A 58 4.93 -4.23 6.98
CA ASN A 58 6.33 -3.84 6.87
C ASN A 58 6.50 -2.31 7.03
N PHE A 59 7.19 -1.94 8.11
CA PHE A 59 7.53 -0.55 8.43
C PHE A 59 9.00 -0.21 8.12
N GLU A 60 9.83 -1.21 7.79
CA GLU A 60 11.26 -1.05 7.53
C GLU A 60 11.51 -0.47 6.14
N LEU A 61 10.77 -0.94 5.13
CA LEU A 61 10.89 -0.46 3.76
C LEU A 61 10.32 0.95 3.59
N LYS A 62 10.83 1.73 2.64
CA LYS A 62 10.22 3.02 2.31
C LYS A 62 8.91 2.80 1.55
N ALA A 63 7.96 3.72 1.71
CA ALA A 63 6.67 3.63 1.04
C ALA A 63 6.78 3.53 -0.50
N MET A 64 7.81 4.16 -1.07
CA MET A 64 8.11 4.09 -2.50
C MET A 64 8.58 2.69 -2.92
N GLU A 65 9.42 2.05 -2.12
CA GLU A 65 9.94 0.70 -2.40
C GLU A 65 8.80 -0.32 -2.39
N VAL A 66 7.89 -0.21 -1.41
CA VAL A 66 6.68 -1.02 -1.38
C VAL A 66 5.85 -0.81 -2.65
N ALA A 67 5.61 0.45 -3.07
CA ALA A 67 4.86 0.73 -4.29
C ALA A 67 5.51 0.13 -5.55
N MET A 68 6.84 0.22 -5.67
CA MET A 68 7.58 -0.32 -6.80
C MET A 68 7.61 -1.85 -6.80
N LEU A 69 7.80 -2.50 -5.64
CA LEU A 69 7.75 -3.95 -5.52
C LEU A 69 6.40 -4.51 -6.01
N TYR A 70 5.30 -3.88 -5.62
CA TYR A 70 3.97 -4.30 -6.08
C TYR A 70 3.74 -3.99 -7.57
N LYS A 71 4.29 -2.89 -8.10
CA LYS A 71 4.26 -2.60 -9.55
C LYS A 71 4.99 -3.71 -10.35
N HIS A 72 6.17 -4.12 -9.89
CA HIS A 72 6.92 -5.21 -10.51
C HIS A 72 6.24 -6.59 -10.36
N ARG A 73 5.55 -6.85 -9.24
CA ARG A 73 4.81 -8.10 -9.02
C ARG A 73 3.73 -8.36 -10.08
N TRP A 74 3.06 -7.31 -10.56
CA TRP A 74 2.08 -7.41 -11.66
C TRP A 74 2.71 -7.73 -13.01
N PHE A 75 3.92 -7.23 -13.25
CA PHE A 75 4.65 -7.53 -14.47
C PHE A 75 4.95 -9.03 -14.57
N ILE A 76 5.28 -9.67 -13.45
CA ILE A 76 5.49 -11.13 -13.36
C ILE A 76 4.21 -11.89 -13.72
N GLU A 77 3.05 -11.49 -13.22
CA GLU A 77 1.78 -12.16 -13.54
C GLU A 77 1.40 -12.01 -15.00
N THR A 78 1.70 -10.85 -15.58
CA THR A 78 1.46 -10.60 -17.00
C THR A 78 2.41 -11.47 -17.83
N PHE A 79 3.70 -11.53 -17.49
CA PHE A 79 4.67 -12.38 -18.16
C PHE A 79 4.25 -13.86 -18.21
N PHE A 80 3.80 -14.45 -17.09
CA PHE A 80 3.32 -15.83 -17.07
C PHE A 80 2.02 -16.05 -17.88
N LYS A 81 1.18 -15.02 -18.05
CA LYS A 81 0.00 -15.13 -18.94
C LYS A 81 0.37 -15.25 -20.41
N TRP A 82 1.49 -14.67 -20.85
CA TRP A 82 1.91 -14.68 -22.26
C TRP A 82 2.65 -15.96 -22.68
N ILE A 83 3.21 -16.71 -21.72
CA ILE A 83 3.98 -17.94 -21.99
C ILE A 83 3.08 -19.18 -22.15
N LYS A 84 1.81 -19.08 -21.76
CA LYS A 84 0.84 -20.19 -21.79
C LYS A 84 0.08 -20.23 -23.11
#